data_AF-A0A353Y083-F1
#
_entry.id   AF-A0A353Y083-F1
#
_cell.length_a   1.000
_cell.length_b   1.000
_cell.length_c   1.000
_cell.angle_alpha   90.00
_cell.angle_beta   90.00
_cell.angle_gamma   90.00
#
_symmetry.space_group_name_H-M   'P 1'
#
loop_
_entity.id
_entity.type
_entity.pdbx_description
1 polymer ?
#
loop_
_entity_poly.entity_id
_entity_poly.type
_entity_poly.pdbx_seq_one_letter_code
_entity_poly.pdbx_strand_id
1 'polypeptide(L)'
;AVDGKSTPIDIGRANERHFVNVATGGFGAEVTVDTPVELKNFLGGGAYTLTGLVKAMNFAPYRGKFVTHEVELSGAAIVGAVCNGRQAGGGQVLAPNASIDDGLLDVLIVKDFSARDLPQVIDELLNPSPEGEFVMLFQAPWVEMSAHGKIVPVNLDGEPYRSKVIRFEVLPGAIELVLPEFCPLLKKAH
;
A
#
# COMPACT_ATOMS: atom_id res chain seq x y z
N ALA A 1 10.43 -18.34 19.35
CA ALA A 1 11.20 -17.07 19.31
C ALA A 1 12.60 -17.27 19.88
N VAL A 2 12.75 -17.77 21.11
CA VAL A 2 14.04 -17.85 21.80
C VAL A 2 15.07 -18.76 21.12
N ASP A 3 14.61 -19.88 20.53
CA ASP A 3 15.51 -20.88 19.89
C ASP A 3 15.34 -20.98 18.36
N GLY A 4 14.58 -20.06 17.76
CA GLY A 4 14.30 -20.12 16.32
C GLY A 4 15.43 -19.53 15.50
N LYS A 5 15.67 -20.10 14.31
CA LYS A 5 16.61 -19.53 13.34
C LYS A 5 16.03 -18.21 12.80
N SER A 6 16.85 -17.17 12.76
CA SER A 6 16.48 -15.92 12.12
C SER A 6 16.66 -15.98 10.60
N THR A 7 15.84 -15.20 9.92
CA THR A 7 15.92 -14.96 8.48
C THR A 7 16.06 -13.45 8.28
N PRO A 8 16.97 -12.98 7.40
CA PRO A 8 17.01 -11.59 7.01
C PRO A 8 15.74 -11.24 6.25
N ILE A 9 15.04 -10.20 6.68
CA ILE A 9 13.85 -9.68 6.02
C ILE A 9 14.03 -8.21 5.64
N ASP A 10 13.29 -7.83 4.62
CA ASP A 10 13.25 -6.50 4.06
C ASP A 10 12.47 -5.55 4.96
N ILE A 11 12.86 -4.28 4.94
CA ILE A 11 12.18 -3.20 5.64
C ILE A 11 11.84 -2.09 4.67
N GLY A 12 10.61 -1.59 4.74
CA GLY A 12 10.22 -0.38 4.03
C GLY A 12 10.77 0.86 4.73
N ARG A 13 11.34 1.78 3.95
CA ARG A 13 11.74 3.11 4.40
C ARG A 13 10.90 4.15 3.68
N ALA A 14 10.34 5.09 4.44
CA ALA A 14 9.57 6.22 3.98
C ALA A 14 10.30 7.51 4.40
N ASN A 15 11.10 8.08 3.50
CA ASN A 15 12.10 9.12 3.81
C ASN A 15 13.01 8.66 4.98
N GLU A 16 12.93 9.29 6.14
CA GLU A 16 13.73 8.95 7.33
C GLU A 16 13.01 7.98 8.30
N ARG A 17 11.78 7.58 7.99
CA ARG A 17 10.96 6.68 8.82
C ARG A 17 10.98 5.27 8.24
N HIS A 18 10.73 4.27 9.08
CA HIS A 18 10.68 2.87 8.66
C HIS A 18 9.31 2.27 8.93
N PHE A 19 8.95 1.26 8.16
CA PHE A 19 7.78 0.42 8.35
C PHE A 19 8.13 -1.02 7.98
N VAL A 20 7.59 -1.97 8.73
CA VAL A 20 7.79 -3.41 8.54
C VAL A 20 6.72 -3.97 7.61
N ASN A 21 5.49 -3.47 7.67
CA ASN A 21 4.36 -4.13 7.03
C ASN A 21 3.74 -3.29 5.90
N VAL A 22 3.03 -2.21 6.21
CA VAL A 22 2.30 -1.43 5.21
C VAL A 22 2.35 0.06 5.53
N ALA A 23 2.64 0.85 4.49
CA ALA A 23 2.39 2.28 4.45
C ALA A 23 1.12 2.57 3.62
N THR A 24 0.23 3.43 4.12
CA THR A 24 -0.94 3.90 3.36
C THR A 24 -0.97 5.42 3.26
N GLY A 25 -1.19 5.95 2.06
CA GLY A 25 -1.25 7.38 1.77
C GLY A 25 -2.61 7.80 1.21
N GLY A 26 -3.02 9.03 1.51
CA GLY A 26 -4.34 9.57 1.11
C GLY A 26 -5.44 9.21 2.11
N PHE A 27 -6.59 8.74 1.61
CA PHE A 27 -7.81 8.39 2.40
C PHE A 27 -7.51 7.64 3.72
N GLY A 28 -6.47 6.80 3.77
CA GLY A 28 -6.11 6.02 4.97
C GLY A 28 -5.46 6.80 6.12
N ALA A 29 -4.94 8.00 5.90
CA ALA A 29 -4.17 8.74 6.91
C ALA A 29 -4.83 10.04 7.40
N GLU A 30 -5.90 10.49 6.74
CA GLU A 30 -6.75 11.58 7.22
C GLU A 30 -7.89 11.04 8.12
N VAL A 31 -8.26 9.76 7.94
CA VAL A 31 -9.34 9.08 8.68
C VAL A 31 -8.90 8.50 10.04
N THR A 32 -7.60 8.46 10.32
CA THR A 32 -7.06 7.99 11.61
C THR A 32 -7.25 8.95 12.78
N VAL A 33 -7.80 10.15 12.55
CA VAL A 33 -8.13 11.09 13.65
C VAL A 33 -9.51 10.83 14.25
N ASP A 34 -10.45 10.21 13.52
CA ASP A 34 -11.80 9.98 14.07
C ASP A 34 -12.43 8.60 13.83
N THR A 35 -11.94 7.72 12.94
CA THR A 35 -12.60 6.41 12.82
C THR A 35 -11.74 5.25 12.24
N PRO A 36 -11.40 4.20 13.05
CA PRO A 36 -10.59 3.06 12.61
C PRO A 36 -11.32 1.99 11.78
N VAL A 37 -12.61 2.14 11.49
CA VAL A 37 -13.47 1.08 10.90
C VAL A 37 -13.54 1.20 9.38
N GLU A 38 -13.27 2.39 8.84
CA GLU A 38 -13.62 2.82 7.48
C GLU A 38 -12.57 2.40 6.47
N LEU A 39 -11.30 2.47 6.87
CA LEU A 39 -10.19 1.88 6.11
C LEU A 39 -10.32 0.36 6.07
N LYS A 40 -10.78 -0.28 7.16
CA LYS A 40 -11.06 -1.72 7.20
C LYS A 40 -12.16 -2.10 6.22
N ASN A 41 -13.14 -1.21 6.03
CA ASN A 41 -14.27 -1.44 5.15
C ASN A 41 -13.89 -1.33 3.66
N PHE A 42 -13.12 -0.31 3.26
CA PHE A 42 -12.64 -0.18 1.87
C PHE A 42 -11.82 -1.38 1.40
N LEU A 43 -11.07 -1.97 2.32
CA LEU A 43 -10.14 -3.07 2.06
C LEU A 43 -10.76 -4.46 2.33
N GLY A 44 -12.05 -4.52 2.68
CA GLY A 44 -12.77 -5.73 3.10
C GLY A 44 -13.47 -6.47 1.97
N GLY A 45 -13.17 -7.76 1.80
CA GLY A 45 -13.79 -8.66 0.83
C GLY A 45 -15.28 -8.91 1.09
N GLY A 46 -16.12 -8.46 0.16
CA GLY A 46 -17.56 -8.73 0.09
C GLY A 46 -18.40 -7.83 1.00
N ALA A 47 -19.30 -7.04 0.39
CA ALA A 47 -20.16 -6.00 1.00
C ALA A 47 -19.45 -4.75 1.56
N TYR A 48 -18.27 -4.90 2.16
CA TYR A 48 -17.52 -3.78 2.73
C TYR A 48 -16.79 -2.92 1.68
N THR A 49 -16.28 -3.56 0.61
CA THR A 49 -15.61 -2.90 -0.53
C THR A 49 -16.46 -1.79 -1.14
N LEU A 50 -17.77 -2.00 -1.30
CA LEU A 50 -18.65 -1.03 -1.96
C LEU A 50 -18.84 0.24 -1.13
N THR A 51 -19.03 0.12 0.19
CA THR A 51 -19.19 1.31 1.07
C THR A 51 -17.90 2.11 1.10
N GLY A 52 -16.74 1.45 1.16
CA GLY A 52 -15.47 2.13 1.06
C GLY A 52 -15.27 2.80 -0.30
N LEU A 53 -15.62 2.13 -1.40
CA LEU A 53 -15.53 2.69 -2.76
C LEU A 53 -16.43 3.92 -2.92
N VAL A 54 -17.65 3.87 -2.39
CA VAL A 54 -18.58 5.01 -2.38
C VAL A 54 -18.03 6.18 -1.56
N LYS A 55 -17.38 5.91 -0.43
CA LYS A 55 -16.69 6.96 0.34
C LYS A 55 -15.48 7.52 -0.41
N ALA A 56 -14.69 6.66 -1.08
CA ALA A 56 -13.54 7.05 -1.87
C ALA A 56 -13.94 8.02 -3.00
N MET A 57 -15.07 7.79 -3.68
CA MET A 57 -15.60 8.71 -4.71
C MET A 57 -15.94 10.11 -4.19
N ASN A 58 -16.26 10.25 -2.90
CA ASN A 58 -16.58 11.55 -2.30
C ASN A 58 -15.35 12.28 -1.77
N PHE A 59 -14.17 11.66 -1.87
CA PHE A 59 -12.92 12.24 -1.38
C PHE A 59 -12.28 13.12 -2.45
N ALA A 60 -11.71 14.26 -2.04
CA ALA A 60 -10.99 15.12 -2.96
C ALA A 60 -9.64 14.46 -3.30
N PRO A 61 -9.40 14.02 -4.54
CA PRO A 61 -8.17 13.28 -4.87
C PRO A 61 -6.93 14.16 -4.70
N TYR A 62 -5.83 13.54 -4.28
CA TYR A 62 -4.52 14.17 -4.31
C TYR A 62 -4.00 14.14 -5.75
N ARG A 63 -3.90 15.31 -6.36
CA ARG A 63 -3.26 15.47 -7.67
C ARG A 63 -1.76 15.56 -7.50
N GLY A 64 -1.05 14.74 -8.25
CA GLY A 64 0.35 14.51 -7.99
C GLY A 64 1.06 13.67 -9.05
N LYS A 65 2.29 13.31 -8.69
CA LYS A 65 3.14 12.39 -9.44
C LYS A 65 3.48 11.18 -8.59
N PHE A 66 3.45 10.01 -9.22
CA PHE A 66 4.06 8.79 -8.74
C PHE A 66 5.19 8.44 -9.69
N VAL A 67 6.40 8.30 -9.15
CA VAL A 67 7.59 7.97 -9.94
C VAL A 67 8.19 6.69 -9.39
N THR A 68 8.47 5.75 -10.28
CA THR A 68 9.19 4.51 -10.00
C THR A 68 10.34 4.38 -11.00
N HIS A 69 11.08 3.28 -10.93
CA HIS A 69 12.10 2.96 -11.93
C HIS A 69 11.56 2.69 -13.35
N GLU A 70 10.28 2.32 -13.47
CA GLU A 70 9.66 1.91 -14.75
C GLU A 70 8.51 2.81 -15.18
N VAL A 71 7.86 3.48 -14.22
CA VAL A 71 6.60 4.19 -14.46
C VAL A 71 6.67 5.61 -13.87
N GLU A 72 6.34 6.61 -14.69
CA GLU A 72 5.97 7.94 -14.22
C GLU A 72 4.48 8.16 -14.48
N LEU A 73 3.70 8.20 -13.41
CA LEU A 73 2.27 8.49 -13.45
C LEU A 73 2.05 9.92 -12.98
N SER A 74 1.39 10.71 -13.82
CA SER A 74 0.85 12.02 -13.41
C SER A 74 -0.67 11.93 -13.40
N GLY A 75 -1.32 12.38 -12.32
CA GLY A 75 -2.77 12.27 -12.24
C GLY A 75 -3.36 12.58 -10.88
N ALA A 76 -4.66 12.33 -10.77
CA ALA A 76 -5.41 12.37 -9.52
C ALA A 76 -5.43 10.96 -8.93
N ALA A 77 -4.88 10.78 -7.73
CA ALA A 77 -4.99 9.54 -6.97
C ALA A 77 -5.82 9.79 -5.70
N ILE A 78 -6.71 8.85 -5.40
CA ILE A 78 -7.55 8.91 -4.19
C ILE A 78 -6.80 8.26 -3.03
N VAL A 79 -6.17 7.11 -3.27
CA VAL A 79 -5.52 6.26 -2.25
C VAL A 79 -4.28 5.58 -2.81
N GLY A 80 -3.24 5.43 -1.99
CA GLY A 80 -2.12 4.53 -2.27
C GLY A 80 -1.80 3.64 -1.07
N ALA A 81 -1.34 2.43 -1.32
CA ALA A 81 -0.69 1.58 -0.33
C ALA A 81 0.66 1.09 -0.86
N VAL A 82 1.66 1.05 0.01
CA VAL A 82 2.99 0.52 -0.26
C VAL A 82 3.25 -0.58 0.77
N CYS A 83 3.43 -1.80 0.28
CA CYS A 83 3.34 -3.00 1.09
C CYS A 83 4.65 -3.77 1.03
N ASN A 84 5.25 -4.02 2.20
CA ASN A 84 6.29 -5.05 2.37
C ASN A 84 5.64 -6.38 2.79
N GLY A 85 4.62 -6.31 3.66
CA GLY A 85 3.77 -7.45 4.02
C GLY A 85 2.44 -7.47 3.26
N ARG A 86 1.72 -8.58 3.33
CA ARG A 86 0.48 -8.78 2.54
C ARG A 86 -0.75 -8.09 3.09
N GLN A 87 -0.81 -7.90 4.41
CA GLN A 87 -2.04 -7.60 5.12
C GLN A 87 -1.96 -6.38 6.01
N ALA A 88 -3.05 -5.62 6.12
CA ALA A 88 -3.18 -4.52 7.06
C ALA A 88 -4.54 -4.52 7.77
N GLY A 89 -4.67 -3.74 8.85
CA GLY A 89 -5.97 -3.36 9.40
C GLY A 89 -6.83 -4.48 9.99
N GLY A 90 -6.24 -5.59 10.43
CA GLY A 90 -6.99 -6.74 11.00
C GLY A 90 -7.28 -7.85 9.99
N GLY A 91 -6.34 -8.14 9.09
CA GLY A 91 -6.38 -9.29 8.18
C GLY A 91 -6.74 -8.98 6.73
N GLN A 92 -6.85 -7.71 6.35
CA GLN A 92 -7.20 -7.32 4.98
C GLN A 92 -6.01 -7.51 4.06
N VAL A 93 -6.19 -8.26 2.97
CA VAL A 93 -5.14 -8.53 1.99
C VAL A 93 -5.08 -7.39 0.99
N LEU A 94 -3.96 -6.66 0.96
CA LEU A 94 -3.73 -5.53 0.05
C LEU A 94 -2.81 -5.90 -1.10
N ALA A 95 -1.77 -6.67 -0.77
CA ALA A 95 -0.77 -7.12 -1.70
C ALA A 95 -0.69 -8.65 -1.58
N PRO A 96 -1.54 -9.42 -2.26
CA PRO A 96 -1.60 -10.87 -2.09
C PRO A 96 -0.29 -11.59 -2.42
N ASN A 97 0.57 -10.97 -3.23
CA ASN A 97 1.81 -11.53 -3.71
C ASN A 97 3.06 -11.02 -2.97
N ALA A 98 2.90 -10.07 -2.03
CA ALA A 98 4.05 -9.49 -1.32
C ALA A 98 4.89 -10.57 -0.63
N SER A 99 6.21 -10.40 -0.73
CA SER A 99 7.20 -11.22 -0.04
C SER A 99 8.14 -10.30 0.74
N ILE A 100 8.52 -10.71 1.94
CA ILE A 100 9.30 -9.86 2.87
C ILE A 100 10.82 -10.05 2.69
N ASP A 101 11.27 -10.69 1.62
CA ASP A 101 12.66 -11.08 1.36
C ASP A 101 13.01 -11.07 -0.14
N ASP A 102 12.21 -10.40 -0.98
CA ASP A 102 12.40 -10.36 -2.43
C ASP A 102 13.06 -9.07 -2.95
N GLY A 103 13.31 -8.11 -2.06
CA GLY A 103 13.90 -6.81 -2.36
C GLY A 103 12.94 -5.88 -3.10
N LEU A 104 11.63 -6.06 -2.96
CA LEU A 104 10.60 -5.26 -3.63
C LEU A 104 9.50 -4.80 -2.65
N LEU A 105 8.79 -3.74 -3.04
CA LEU A 105 7.54 -3.32 -2.41
C LEU A 105 6.40 -3.50 -3.40
N ASP A 106 5.27 -3.99 -2.91
CA ASP A 106 4.02 -4.04 -3.65
C ASP A 106 3.29 -2.70 -3.52
N VAL A 107 3.10 -2.01 -4.64
CA VAL A 107 2.52 -0.67 -4.72
C VAL A 107 1.12 -0.75 -5.31
N LEU A 108 0.10 -0.45 -4.50
CA LEU A 108 -1.29 -0.34 -4.90
C LEU A 108 -1.65 1.13 -5.08
N ILE A 109 -2.15 1.50 -6.26
CA ILE A 109 -2.63 2.86 -6.58
C ILE A 109 -4.08 2.79 -7.00
N VAL A 110 -4.92 3.61 -6.37
CA VAL A 110 -6.31 3.83 -6.78
C VAL A 110 -6.45 5.25 -7.32
N LYS A 111 -6.68 5.37 -8.62
CA LYS A 111 -6.89 6.64 -9.34
C LYS A 111 -8.29 7.19 -9.09
N ASP A 112 -8.51 8.43 -9.49
CA ASP A 112 -9.83 9.07 -9.45
C ASP A 112 -10.82 8.35 -10.39
N PHE A 113 -12.04 8.09 -9.90
CA PHE A 113 -13.09 7.39 -10.64
C PHE A 113 -14.48 7.90 -10.22
N SER A 114 -15.47 7.68 -11.08
CA SER A 114 -16.86 8.05 -10.86
C SER A 114 -17.76 6.83 -10.68
N ALA A 115 -19.03 7.05 -10.32
CA ALA A 115 -19.97 5.96 -10.03
C ALA A 115 -20.19 5.00 -11.22
N ARG A 116 -20.03 5.49 -12.46
CA ARG A 116 -20.17 4.65 -13.67
C ARG A 116 -19.00 3.68 -13.86
N ASP A 117 -17.86 3.98 -13.23
CA ASP A 117 -16.60 3.24 -13.38
C ASP A 117 -16.49 2.12 -12.32
N LEU A 118 -17.39 2.09 -11.33
CA LEU A 118 -17.41 1.13 -10.22
C LEU A 118 -17.26 -0.35 -10.64
N PRO A 119 -17.96 -0.85 -11.69
CA PRO A 119 -17.80 -2.25 -12.09
C PRO A 119 -16.35 -2.59 -12.48
N GLN A 120 -15.67 -1.68 -13.18
CA GLN A 120 -14.28 -1.87 -13.59
C GLN A 120 -13.32 -1.73 -12.40
N VAL A 121 -13.54 -0.76 -11.52
CA VAL A 121 -12.74 -0.62 -10.29
C VAL A 121 -12.82 -1.89 -9.43
N ILE A 122 -14.01 -2.51 -9.33
CA ILE A 122 -14.19 -3.77 -8.60
C ILE A 122 -13.45 -4.91 -9.30
N ASP A 123 -13.55 -5.01 -10.63
CA ASP A 123 -12.84 -6.03 -11.38
C ASP A 123 -11.32 -5.90 -11.23
N GLU A 124 -10.77 -4.69 -11.33
CA GLU A 124 -9.33 -4.43 -11.17
C GLU A 124 -8.87 -4.61 -9.71
N LEU A 125 -9.73 -4.44 -8.70
CA LEU A 125 -9.41 -4.81 -7.31
C LEU A 125 -9.33 -6.33 -7.13
N LEU A 126 -10.19 -7.08 -7.80
CA LEU A 126 -10.22 -8.55 -7.72
C LEU A 126 -9.12 -9.19 -8.58
N ASN A 127 -8.80 -8.56 -9.70
CA ASN A 127 -7.83 -9.00 -10.70
C ASN A 127 -6.78 -7.89 -10.94
N PRO A 128 -5.95 -7.56 -9.94
CA PRO A 128 -5.06 -6.43 -10.02
C PRO A 128 -3.92 -6.66 -11.03
N SER A 129 -3.59 -5.61 -11.78
CA SER A 129 -2.56 -5.61 -12.81
C SER A 129 -1.77 -4.29 -12.80
N PRO A 130 -0.51 -4.29 -13.28
CA PRO A 130 0.25 -3.06 -13.46
C PRO A 130 -0.39 -2.09 -14.46
N GLU A 131 -1.21 -2.58 -15.38
CA GLU A 131 -1.84 -1.80 -16.46
C GLU A 131 -3.26 -1.33 -16.15
N GLY A 132 -3.77 -1.56 -14.94
CA GLY A 132 -5.14 -1.22 -14.58
C GLY A 132 -5.48 0.27 -14.79
N GLU A 133 -6.70 0.54 -15.26
CA GLU A 133 -7.15 1.88 -15.58
C GLU A 133 -7.34 2.70 -14.32
N PHE A 134 -8.01 2.14 -13.31
CA PHE A 134 -8.30 2.80 -12.04
C PHE A 134 -7.51 2.22 -10.87
N VAL A 135 -7.19 0.93 -10.91
CA VAL A 135 -6.48 0.23 -9.83
C VAL A 135 -5.25 -0.43 -10.40
N MET A 136 -4.07 0.00 -9.96
CA MET A 136 -2.79 -0.57 -10.36
C MET A 136 -2.14 -1.27 -9.18
N LEU A 137 -1.64 -2.49 -9.39
CA LEU A 137 -0.78 -3.18 -8.44
C LEU A 137 0.47 -3.66 -9.16
N PHE A 138 1.63 -3.25 -8.68
CA PHE A 138 2.91 -3.63 -9.26
C PHE A 138 4.00 -3.67 -8.18
N GLN A 139 5.10 -4.37 -8.47
CA GLN A 139 6.24 -4.43 -7.57
C GLN A 139 7.33 -3.44 -8.01
N ALA A 140 7.96 -2.75 -7.06
CA ALA A 140 9.09 -1.88 -7.33
C ALA A 140 10.03 -1.79 -6.12
N PRO A 141 11.35 -1.63 -6.32
CA PRO A 141 12.28 -1.43 -5.20
C PRO A 141 12.10 -0.06 -4.52
N TRP A 142 11.49 0.89 -5.23
CA TRP A 142 11.14 2.20 -4.69
C TRP A 142 10.01 2.86 -5.47
N VAL A 143 9.29 3.76 -4.81
CA VAL A 143 8.29 4.67 -5.39
C VAL A 143 8.34 6.02 -4.68
N GLU A 144 8.29 7.11 -5.45
CA GLU A 144 8.18 8.46 -4.93
C GLU A 144 6.81 9.05 -5.26
N MET A 145 6.16 9.63 -4.26
CA MET A 145 4.87 10.30 -4.39
C MET A 145 5.00 11.77 -3.99
N SER A 146 4.43 12.65 -4.81
CA SER A 146 4.31 14.09 -4.51
C SER A 146 2.94 14.62 -4.93
N ALA A 147 2.33 15.50 -4.13
CA ALA A 147 0.97 16.00 -4.38
C ALA A 147 0.93 17.52 -4.65
N HIS A 148 1.60 17.98 -5.71
CA HIS A 148 1.57 19.38 -6.18
C HIS A 148 1.67 20.43 -5.04
N GLY A 149 2.60 20.22 -4.10
CA GLY A 149 2.86 21.12 -2.97
C GLY A 149 1.94 20.97 -1.75
N LYS A 150 0.91 20.10 -1.81
CA LYS A 150 0.10 19.70 -0.65
C LYS A 150 0.86 18.71 0.23
N ILE A 151 0.58 18.76 1.52
CA ILE A 151 1.05 17.75 2.48
C ILE A 151 0.11 16.54 2.35
N VAL A 152 0.67 15.37 2.09
CA VAL A 152 -0.04 14.10 2.07
C VAL A 152 0.08 13.46 3.44
N PRO A 153 -1.04 13.12 4.10
CA PRO A 153 -1.00 12.28 5.28
C PRO A 153 -0.68 10.85 4.86
N VAL A 154 0.15 10.17 5.66
CA VAL A 154 0.57 8.79 5.48
C VAL A 154 0.48 8.08 6.83
N ASN A 155 0.14 6.81 6.83
CA ASN A 155 0.17 5.94 7.99
C ASN A 155 1.23 4.85 7.75
N LEU A 156 2.18 4.72 8.65
CA LEU A 156 3.27 3.73 8.61
C LEU A 156 3.03 2.72 9.74
N ASP A 157 2.52 1.52 9.44
CA ASP A 157 2.19 0.48 10.43
C ASP A 157 1.28 0.93 11.60
N GLY A 158 0.50 2.00 11.40
CA GLY A 158 -0.36 2.58 12.43
C GLY A 158 0.14 3.89 13.01
N GLU A 159 1.35 4.32 12.66
CA GLU A 159 1.92 5.60 13.07
C GLU A 159 1.66 6.69 12.00
N PRO A 160 1.10 7.84 12.38
CA PRO A 160 0.84 8.93 11.44
C PRO A 160 2.14 9.65 11.05
N TYR A 161 2.28 9.91 9.75
CA TYR A 161 3.36 10.67 9.13
C TYR A 161 2.79 11.64 8.09
N ARG A 162 3.51 12.74 7.81
CA ARG A 162 3.06 13.79 6.89
C ARG A 162 4.23 14.30 6.09
N SER A 163 4.09 14.33 4.76
CA SER A 163 5.12 14.91 3.89
C SER A 163 4.54 15.48 2.60
N LYS A 164 5.24 16.44 2.00
CA LYS A 164 4.93 16.97 0.65
C LYS A 164 5.41 16.05 -0.46
N VAL A 165 6.58 15.45 -0.25
CA VAL A 165 7.21 14.47 -1.12
C VAL A 165 7.64 13.30 -0.23
N ILE A 166 7.23 12.10 -0.59
CA ILE A 166 7.56 10.90 0.16
C ILE A 166 8.13 9.85 -0.78
N ARG A 167 9.35 9.42 -0.48
CA ARG A 167 10.01 8.32 -1.16
C ARG A 167 9.89 7.09 -0.27
N PHE A 168 9.24 6.07 -0.81
CA PHE A 168 9.24 4.74 -0.26
C PHE A 168 10.31 3.93 -0.97
N GLU A 169 11.13 3.21 -0.21
CA GLU A 169 12.17 2.32 -0.74
C GLU A 169 12.34 1.12 0.16
N VAL A 170 12.67 -0.02 -0.43
CA VAL A 170 12.99 -1.23 0.31
C VAL A 170 14.44 -1.19 0.79
N LEU A 171 14.68 -1.67 1.99
CA LEU A 171 15.99 -1.96 2.55
C LEU A 171 16.13 -3.49 2.63
N PRO A 172 16.79 -4.12 1.64
CA PRO A 172 16.83 -5.58 1.56
C PRO A 172 17.57 -6.21 2.75
N GLY A 173 16.98 -7.24 3.37
CA GLY A 173 17.59 -7.99 4.47
C GLY A 173 18.01 -7.14 5.67
N ALA A 174 17.30 -6.03 5.93
CA ALA A 174 17.71 -5.03 6.90
C ALA A 174 17.62 -5.49 8.36
N ILE A 175 16.76 -6.47 8.67
CA ILE A 175 16.63 -7.02 10.02
C ILE A 175 16.57 -8.55 10.03
N GLU A 176 17.11 -9.14 11.07
CA GLU A 176 17.00 -10.58 11.34
C GLU A 176 15.71 -10.85 12.14
N LEU A 177 14.79 -11.62 11.56
CA LEU A 177 13.52 -11.96 12.19
C LEU A 177 13.37 -13.48 12.34
N VAL A 178 12.99 -13.92 13.55
CA VAL A 178 12.65 -15.33 13.79
C VAL A 178 11.25 -15.61 13.25
N LEU A 179 11.19 -16.46 12.22
CA LEU A 179 9.95 -16.82 11.53
C LEU A 179 9.52 -18.26 11.86
N PRO A 180 8.23 -18.60 11.72
CA PRO A 180 7.81 -20.00 11.72
C PRO A 180 8.45 -20.75 10.54
N GLU A 181 8.64 -22.06 10.69
CA GLU A 181 9.25 -22.93 9.66
C GLU A 181 8.58 -22.78 8.29
N PHE A 182 7.24 -22.63 8.29
CA PHE A 182 6.46 -22.35 7.09
C PHE A 182 5.94 -20.91 7.14
N CYS A 183 6.77 -19.95 6.74
CA CYS A 183 6.35 -18.56 6.56
C CYS A 183 5.85 -18.33 5.13
N PRO A 184 4.55 -18.02 4.93
CA PRO A 184 4.00 -17.83 3.59
C PRO A 184 4.47 -16.54 2.92
N LEU A 185 5.11 -15.63 3.67
CA LEU A 185 5.63 -14.33 3.21
C LEU A 185 7.05 -14.42 2.66
N LEU A 186 7.73 -15.56 2.78
CA LEU A 186 9.02 -15.74 2.12
C LEU A 186 8.81 -16.06 0.65
N LYS A 187 9.66 -15.52 -0.21
CA LYS A 187 9.68 -15.82 -1.63
C LYS A 187 9.88 -17.31 -1.80
N LYS A 188 8.99 -17.94 -2.56
CA LYS A 188 9.12 -19.36 -2.86
C LYS A 188 10.39 -19.56 -3.70
N ALA A 189 11.29 -20.43 -3.25
CA ALA A 189 12.36 -20.92 -4.10
C ALA A 189 11.72 -21.65 -5.29
N HIS A 190 12.08 -21.25 -6.51
CA HIS A 190 11.75 -21.95 -7.75
C HIS A 190 12.69 -23.15 -7.95
#